data_AF-A0A382T7R7-F1
#
_entry.id   AF-A0A382T7R7-F1
#
_cell.length_a   1.000
_cell.length_b   1.000
_cell.length_c   1.000
_cell.angle_alpha   90.00
_cell.angle_beta   90.00
_cell.angle_gamma   90.00
#
_symmetry.space_group_name_H-M   'P 1'
#
loop_
_entity.id
_entity.type
_entity.pdbx_description
1 polymer ?
#
loop_
_entity_poly.entity_id
_entity_poly.type
_entity_poly.pdbx_seq_one_letter_code
_entity_poly.pdbx_strand_id
1 'polypeptide(L)'
;MSHIQLIYFGKENQTLYRLNHSAIIHSFHNIRENLQKIYTGIYFTELADTLVPEMHPDSAVFKLLLDGLKTLEVVDSLDTLSRIFEMRMMCLAGYAPRLSS
;
A
#
# COMPACT_ATOMS: atom_id res chain seq x y z
N MET A 1 -8.54 -3.39 -5.22
CA MET A 1 -7.23 -2.72 -5.19
C MET A 1 -6.75 -2.51 -6.61
N SER A 2 -6.25 -1.31 -6.93
CA SER A 2 -5.68 -0.96 -8.24
C SER A 2 -4.57 0.07 -8.06
N HIS A 3 -3.48 -0.04 -8.81
CA HIS A 3 -2.48 1.02 -8.95
C HIS A 3 -2.86 1.89 -10.16
N ILE A 4 -3.09 3.18 -9.92
CA ILE A 4 -3.61 4.12 -10.92
C ILE A 4 -2.72 5.35 -11.02
N GLN A 5 -2.65 5.91 -12.21
CA GLN A 5 -2.12 7.25 -12.44
C GLN A 5 -3.28 8.24 -12.42
N LEU A 6 -3.16 9.30 -11.63
CA LEU A 6 -4.15 10.38 -11.58
C LEU A 6 -3.52 11.70 -12.00
N ILE A 7 -4.24 12.45 -12.84
CA ILE A 7 -3.97 13.87 -13.11
C ILE A 7 -5.13 14.65 -12.53
N TYR A 8 -4.84 15.46 -11.51
CA TYR A 8 -5.85 16.25 -10.78
C TYR A 8 -5.38 17.70 -10.61
N PHE A 9 -6.33 18.62 -10.40
CA PHE A 9 -6.07 20.05 -10.21
C PHE A 9 -6.91 20.63 -9.07
N GLY A 10 -6.30 21.51 -8.29
CA GLY A 10 -6.97 22.20 -7.19
C GLY A 10 -6.13 23.31 -6.56
N LYS A 11 -6.78 24.25 -5.88
CA LYS A 11 -6.14 25.29 -5.06
C LYS A 11 -5.74 24.73 -3.70
N GLU A 12 -4.72 25.29 -3.06
CA GLU A 12 -4.14 24.79 -1.79
C GLU A 12 -5.16 24.62 -0.64
N ASN A 13 -6.25 25.40 -0.61
CA ASN A 13 -7.25 25.38 0.47
C ASN A 13 -8.56 24.66 0.13
N GLN A 14 -8.62 23.85 -0.93
CA GLN A 14 -9.84 23.12 -1.28
C GLN A 14 -9.79 21.66 -0.82
N THR A 15 -10.90 21.18 -0.26
CA THR A 15 -11.03 19.81 0.25
C THR A 15 -11.29 18.78 -0.85
N LEU A 16 -11.74 19.20 -2.03
CA LEU A 16 -12.06 18.33 -3.17
C LEU A 16 -11.28 18.78 -4.41
N TYR A 17 -10.47 17.87 -4.95
CA TYR A 17 -9.72 18.08 -6.19
C TYR A 17 -10.56 17.66 -7.41
N ARG A 18 -10.42 18.39 -8.52
CA ARG A 18 -11.00 17.96 -9.80
C ARG A 18 -10.07 16.97 -10.48
N LEU A 19 -10.59 15.78 -10.77
CA LEU A 19 -9.88 14.73 -11.48
C LEU A 19 -10.07 14.95 -12.99
N ASN A 20 -8.99 15.15 -13.73
CA ASN A 20 -9.01 15.37 -15.18
C ASN A 20 -8.77 14.08 -15.96
N HIS A 21 -7.88 13.23 -15.45
CA HIS A 21 -7.53 11.96 -16.09
C HIS A 21 -7.21 10.90 -15.05
N SER A 22 -7.61 9.66 -15.35
CA SER A 22 -7.25 8.47 -14.58
C SER A 22 -6.93 7.34 -15.54
N ALA A 23 -5.79 6.69 -15.32
CA ALA A 23 -5.36 5.51 -16.05
C ALA A 23 -5.02 4.39 -15.07
N ILE A 24 -5.54 3.19 -15.32
CA ILE A 24 -5.17 2.00 -14.55
C ILE A 24 -3.80 1.55 -15.04
N ILE A 25 -2.81 1.54 -14.15
CA ILE A 25 -1.48 1.00 -14.42
C ILE A 25 -1.49 -0.51 -14.17
N HIS A 26 -2.07 -0.94 -13.04
CA HIS A 26 -2.19 -2.35 -12.69
C HIS A 26 -3.45 -2.59 -11.88
N SER A 27 -4.18 -3.65 -12.23
CA SER A 27 -5.48 -3.93 -11.62
C SER A 27 -5.42 -4.97 -10.49
N PHE A 28 -4.34 -5.71 -10.26
CA PHE A 28 -4.28 -6.77 -9.23
C PHE A 28 -5.44 -7.78 -9.29
N HIS A 29 -5.67 -8.40 -10.45
CA HIS A 29 -6.82 -9.28 -10.65
C HIS A 29 -6.77 -10.53 -9.79
N ASN A 30 -5.60 -11.17 -9.67
CA ASN A 30 -5.47 -12.41 -8.90
C ASN A 30 -5.70 -12.21 -7.40
N ILE A 31 -5.48 -10.98 -6.88
CA ILE A 31 -5.86 -10.63 -5.51
C ILE A 31 -7.37 -10.66 -5.35
N ARG A 32 -8.13 -10.13 -6.32
CA ARG A 32 -9.61 -10.09 -6.25
C ARG A 32 -10.28 -11.44 -6.39
N GLU A 33 -9.63 -12.40 -7.03
CA GLU A 33 -10.17 -13.75 -7.20
C GLU A 33 -9.94 -14.65 -5.98
N ASN A 34 -9.08 -14.25 -5.04
CA ASN A 34 -8.75 -15.02 -3.85
C ASN A 34 -9.06 -14.24 -2.57
N LEU A 35 -10.03 -14.72 -1.80
CA LEU A 35 -10.51 -14.06 -0.59
C LEU A 35 -9.42 -13.82 0.46
N GLN A 36 -8.48 -14.77 0.65
CA GLN A 36 -7.37 -14.57 1.60
C GLN A 36 -6.44 -13.45 1.12
N LYS A 37 -6.13 -13.39 -0.18
CA LYS A 37 -5.33 -12.31 -0.76
C LYS A 37 -6.05 -10.95 -0.63
N ILE A 38 -7.38 -10.91 -0.77
CA ILE A 38 -8.16 -9.69 -0.50
C ILE A 38 -7.93 -9.22 0.94
N TYR A 39 -8.11 -10.10 1.92
CA TYR A 39 -7.93 -9.73 3.33
C TYR A 39 -6.51 -9.28 3.62
N THR A 40 -5.48 -9.96 3.10
CA THR A 40 -4.08 -9.55 3.27
C THR A 40 -3.80 -8.18 2.62
N GLY A 41 -4.36 -7.91 1.44
CA GLY A 41 -4.16 -6.62 0.78
C GLY A 41 -4.89 -5.46 1.48
N ILE A 42 -6.06 -5.72 2.07
CA ILE A 42 -6.75 -4.76 2.96
C ILE A 42 -5.86 -4.47 4.15
N TYR A 43 -5.36 -5.51 4.82
CA TYR A 43 -4.46 -5.36 5.97
C TYR A 43 -3.21 -4.53 5.64
N PHE A 44 -2.56 -4.76 4.50
CA PHE A 44 -1.42 -3.94 4.08
C PHE A 44 -1.78 -2.47 3.85
N THR A 45 -2.98 -2.22 3.32
CA THR A 45 -3.48 -0.87 3.09
C THR A 45 -3.76 -0.16 4.41
N GLU A 46 -4.36 -0.83 5.39
CA GLU A 46 -4.61 -0.27 6.73
C GLU A 46 -3.30 0.06 7.47
N LEU A 47 -2.28 -0.80 7.36
CA LEU A 47 -0.96 -0.52 7.93
C LEU A 47 -0.31 0.72 7.30
N ALA A 48 -0.46 0.90 5.99
CA ALA A 48 0.06 2.07 5.28
C ALA A 48 -0.68 3.35 5.69
N ASP A 49 -2.00 3.29 5.79
CA ASP A 49 -2.86 4.40 6.20
C ASP A 49 -2.54 4.87 7.64
N THR A 50 -2.22 3.91 8.53
CA THR A 50 -1.83 4.21 9.92
C THR A 50 -0.51 4.98 10.00
N LEU A 51 0.39 4.79 9.03
CA LEU A 51 1.74 5.35 9.06
C LEU A 51 1.89 6.69 8.34
N VAL A 52 0.99 6.99 7.41
CA VAL A 52 1.10 8.18 6.55
C VAL A 52 0.07 9.20 7.01
N PRO A 53 0.48 10.33 7.61
CA PRO A 53 -0.46 11.39 7.95
C PRO A 53 -1.14 11.95 6.70
N GLU A 54 -2.39 12.39 6.84
CA GLU A 54 -3.12 13.04 5.75
C GLU A 54 -2.28 14.17 5.14
N MET A 55 -2.31 14.28 3.80
CA MET A 55 -1.61 15.31 3.04
C MET A 55 -0.07 15.31 3.16
N HIS A 56 0.53 14.30 3.80
CA HIS A 56 1.98 14.12 3.88
C HIS A 56 2.44 12.95 3.00
N PRO A 57 2.87 13.22 1.75
CA PRO A 57 3.28 12.14 0.85
C PRO A 57 4.52 11.43 1.38
N ASP A 58 4.41 10.11 1.58
CA ASP A 58 5.54 9.24 1.87
C ASP A 58 5.77 8.26 0.72
N SER A 59 6.76 8.59 -0.12
CA SER A 59 7.12 7.76 -1.28
C SER A 59 7.66 6.38 -0.90
N ALA A 60 8.27 6.22 0.29
CA ALA A 60 8.83 4.96 0.74
C ALA A 60 7.72 4.00 1.18
N VAL A 61 6.73 4.51 1.93
CA VAL A 61 5.54 3.71 2.32
C VAL A 61 4.74 3.33 1.09
N PHE A 62 4.50 4.26 0.17
CA PHE A 62 3.79 3.95 -1.08
C PHE A 62 4.51 2.85 -1.90
N LYS A 63 5.83 2.96 -2.05
CA LYS A 63 6.62 1.97 -2.76
C LYS A 63 6.54 0.60 -2.08
N LEU A 64 6.66 0.55 -0.76
CA LEU A 64 6.56 -0.69 0.02
C LEU A 64 5.18 -1.34 -0.14
N LEU A 65 4.09 -0.56 -0.07
CA LEU A 65 2.74 -1.05 -0.31
C LEU A 65 2.59 -1.61 -1.73
N LEU A 66 3.08 -0.89 -2.74
CA LEU A 66 3.02 -1.32 -4.13
C LEU A 66 3.76 -2.64 -4.36
N ASP A 67 4.97 -2.77 -3.83
CA ASP A 67 5.79 -3.98 -3.94
C ASP A 67 5.16 -5.15 -3.15
N GLY A 68 4.56 -4.86 -1.99
CA GLY A 68 3.81 -5.82 -1.19
C GLY A 68 2.60 -6.39 -1.94
N LEU A 69 1.79 -5.52 -2.56
CA LEU A 69 0.63 -5.93 -3.37
C LEU A 69 1.06 -6.71 -4.63
N LYS A 70 2.14 -6.31 -5.30
CA LYS A 70 2.68 -7.07 -6.44
C LYS A 70 3.12 -8.47 -6.03
N THR A 71 3.77 -8.59 -4.88
CA THR A 71 4.23 -9.88 -4.36
C THR A 71 3.04 -10.75 -3.94
N LEU A 72 2.04 -10.15 -3.27
CA LEU A 72 0.81 -10.81 -2.85
C LEU A 72 0.06 -11.45 -4.03
N GLU A 73 0.11 -10.82 -5.20
CA GLU A 73 -0.53 -11.33 -6.42
C GLU A 73 0.06 -12.69 -6.87
N VAL A 74 1.36 -12.90 -6.66
CA VAL A 74 2.09 -14.06 -7.19
C VAL A 74 2.44 -15.14 -6.16
N VAL A 75 2.52 -14.81 -4.88
CA VAL A 75 2.87 -15.80 -3.83
C VAL A 75 1.64 -16.32 -3.10
N ASP A 76 1.76 -17.53 -2.55
CA ASP A 76 0.74 -18.15 -1.70
C ASP A 76 1.15 -18.22 -0.22
N SER A 77 2.42 -17.92 0.10
CA SER A 77 2.94 -17.85 1.48
C SER A 77 2.55 -16.53 2.17
N LEU A 78 1.25 -16.34 2.37
CA LEU A 78 0.66 -15.08 2.86
C LEU A 78 1.17 -14.68 4.25
N ASP A 79 1.38 -15.64 5.16
CA ASP A 79 1.92 -15.38 6.49
C ASP A 79 3.34 -14.80 6.42
N THR A 80 4.23 -15.44 5.65
CA THR A 80 5.61 -14.97 5.49
C THR A 80 5.65 -13.59 4.85
N LEU A 81 4.84 -13.37 3.81
CA LEU A 81 4.74 -12.06 3.17
C LEU A 81 4.27 -10.99 4.17
N SER A 82 3.24 -11.29 4.97
CA SER A 82 2.72 -10.37 5.98
C SER A 82 3.78 -9.99 7.01
N ARG A 83 4.55 -10.96 7.52
CA ARG A 83 5.63 -10.69 8.48
C ARG A 83 6.74 -9.82 7.90
N ILE A 84 7.16 -10.08 6.66
CA ILE A 84 8.18 -9.26 6.00
C ILE A 84 7.65 -7.83 5.78
N PHE A 85 6.38 -7.70 5.38
CA PHE A 85 5.74 -6.41 5.19
C PHE A 85 5.66 -5.62 6.49
N GLU A 86 5.14 -6.22 7.57
CA GLU A 86 5.08 -5.66 8.93
C GLU A 86 6.46 -5.17 9.39
N MET A 87 7.51 -5.99 9.26
CA MET A 87 8.86 -5.63 9.66
C MET A 87 9.38 -4.40 8.89
N ARG A 88 9.14 -4.36 7.58
CA ARG A 88 9.56 -3.22 6.76
C ARG A 88 8.77 -1.95 7.09
N MET A 89 7.47 -2.08 7.37
CA MET A 89 6.63 -0.96 7.82
C MET A 89 7.10 -0.41 9.16
N MET A 90 7.44 -1.27 10.12
CA MET A 90 8.03 -0.85 11.40
C MET A 90 9.35 -0.10 11.21
N CYS A 91 10.23 -0.56 10.31
CA CYS A 91 11.46 0.17 9.99
C CYS A 91 11.20 1.56 9.42
N LEU A 92 10.20 1.71 8.53
CA LEU A 92 9.82 3.02 7.99
C LEU A 92 9.20 3.94 9.05
N ALA A 93 8.51 3.36 10.02
CA ALA A 93 7.98 4.06 11.18
C ALA A 93 9.06 4.53 12.19
N GLY A 94 10.33 4.19 11.95
CA GLY A 94 11.44 4.50 12.85
C GLY A 94 11.67 3.47 13.96
N TYR A 95 10.97 2.33 13.94
CA TYR A 95 11.21 1.22 14.86
C TYR A 95 12.20 0.23 14.26
N ALA A 96 13.26 -0.11 15.00
CA ALA A 96 14.15 -1.21 14.62
C ALA A 96 13.71 -2.50 15.34
N PRO A 97 13.31 -3.57 14.62
CA PRO A 97 13.00 -4.84 15.26
C PRO A 97 14.27 -5.40 15.93
N ARG A 98 14.23 -5.52 17.26
CA ARG A 98 15.30 -6.17 18.03
C ARG A 98 15.12 -7.69 17.97
N LEU A 99 15.92 -8.34 17.14
CA LEU A 99 16.03 -9.80 17.06
C LEU A 99 17.10 -10.29 18.04
N SER A 100 16.90 -10.09 19.34
CA SER A 100 17.71 -10.76 20.36
C SER A 100 17.00 -12.04 20.78
N SER A 101 17.63 -13.18 20.51
CA SER A 101 17.29 -14.49 21.05
C SER A 101 17.72 -14.62 22.51
#